data_AF-A0A923LR45-F1
#
_entry.id   AF-A0A923LR45-F1
#
_cell.length_a   1.000
_cell.length_b   1.000
_cell.length_c   1.000
_cell.angle_alpha   90.00
_cell.angle_beta   90.00
_cell.angle_gamma   90.00
#
_symmetry.space_group_name_H-M   'P 1'
#
loop_
_entity.id
_entity.type
_entity.pdbx_description
1 polymer ?
#
loop_
_entity_poly.entity_id
_entity_poly.type
_entity_poly.pdbx_seq_one_letter_code
_entity_poly.pdbx_strand_id
1 'polypeptide(L)'
;LPEEKQYKGGRTVDELLQDMAEGKTLDDAETEYVKIFANMKDFEKAQQKAELKNDFSEDFVKDLESKGISRDELEGMQIKIESNGNVTVSGIEDKEVREQVQKLVEEKYSDRMYQYYTGIADSVGNLTSNTWQYATDVQEVRRYLKGVTGEDISLENLYLTPDGKIGGLPEKAANLINKTKDNAKIERIKDALINIIGHNRTSGDLGIPDFTSEFQFSNGAFSVADSGFTVDMAALDRRLTPQPHDNMYSDMYEYSFRKVL
;
A
#
# COMPACT_ATOMS: atom_id res chain seq x y z
N LEU A 1 13.52 -34.33 -2.78
CA LEU A 1 13.87 -33.76 -4.10
C LEU A 1 14.68 -34.76 -4.90
N PRO A 2 14.47 -34.88 -6.23
CA PRO A 2 15.40 -35.58 -7.13
C PRO A 2 16.83 -35.11 -6.88
N GLU A 3 17.83 -35.98 -7.07
CA GLU A 3 19.21 -35.68 -6.67
C GLU A 3 19.78 -34.42 -7.33
N GLU A 4 19.37 -34.15 -8.57
CA GLU A 4 19.73 -32.96 -9.36
C GLU A 4 19.14 -31.66 -8.80
N LYS A 5 18.05 -31.74 -8.02
CA LYS A 5 17.39 -30.60 -7.37
C LYS A 5 17.77 -30.44 -5.91
N GLN A 6 18.62 -31.31 -5.38
CA GLN A 6 19.13 -31.16 -4.02
C GLN A 6 20.24 -30.12 -4.04
N TYR A 7 20.01 -29.02 -3.35
CA TYR A 7 21.03 -27.99 -3.18
C TYR A 7 22.20 -28.53 -2.38
N LYS A 8 23.38 -28.54 -3.01
CA LYS A 8 24.67 -28.97 -2.43
C LYS A 8 25.67 -27.81 -2.30
N GLY A 9 25.23 -26.58 -2.58
CA GLY A 9 26.05 -25.38 -2.52
C GLY A 9 26.24 -24.85 -1.09
N GLY A 10 27.11 -23.86 -0.95
CA GLY A 10 27.43 -23.22 0.33
C GLY A 10 26.70 -21.91 0.61
N ARG A 11 25.88 -21.42 -0.33
CA ARG A 11 25.11 -20.17 -0.16
C ARG A 11 23.90 -20.42 0.72
N THR A 12 23.59 -19.44 1.55
CA THR A 12 22.43 -19.41 2.43
C THR A 12 21.17 -18.98 1.68
N VAL A 13 20.01 -19.22 2.27
CA VAL A 13 18.72 -18.74 1.73
C VAL A 13 18.73 -17.22 1.58
N ASP A 14 19.27 -16.49 2.56
CA ASP A 14 19.32 -15.03 2.55
C ASP A 14 20.19 -14.49 1.41
N GLU A 15 21.35 -15.11 1.15
CA GLU A 15 22.22 -14.76 0.02
C GLU A 15 21.53 -15.01 -1.33
N LEU A 16 20.81 -16.12 -1.46
CA LEU A 16 20.08 -16.45 -2.70
C LEU A 16 18.86 -15.54 -2.90
N LEU A 17 18.16 -15.16 -1.83
CA LEU A 17 17.08 -14.17 -1.87
C LEU A 17 17.60 -12.78 -2.25
N GLN A 18 18.79 -12.40 -1.77
CA GLN A 18 19.44 -11.16 -2.18
C GLN A 18 19.81 -11.20 -3.67
N ASP A 19 20.41 -12.29 -4.14
CA ASP A 19 20.73 -12.46 -5.56
C ASP A 19 19.46 -12.37 -6.42
N MET A 20 18.37 -13.03 -6.00
CA MET A 20 17.09 -12.96 -6.68
C MET A 20 16.55 -11.52 -6.71
N ALA A 21 16.55 -10.81 -5.57
CA ALA A 21 16.13 -9.42 -5.48
C ALA A 21 16.97 -8.46 -6.33
N GLU A 22 18.24 -8.77 -6.55
CA GLU A 22 19.12 -8.04 -7.47
C GLU A 22 18.87 -8.35 -8.95
N GLY A 23 17.97 -9.31 -9.24
CA GLY A 23 17.60 -9.74 -10.58
C GLY A 23 18.51 -10.83 -11.15
N LYS A 24 19.35 -11.47 -10.33
CA LYS A 24 20.22 -12.58 -10.77
C LYS A 24 19.40 -13.87 -10.89
N THR A 25 19.67 -14.63 -11.94
CA THR A 25 19.04 -15.95 -12.14
C THR A 25 19.63 -16.96 -11.17
N LEU A 26 18.75 -17.60 -10.39
CA LEU A 26 19.08 -18.77 -9.60
C LEU A 26 18.96 -20.04 -10.46
N ASP A 27 19.80 -21.04 -10.21
CA ASP A 27 19.62 -22.34 -10.86
C ASP A 27 18.41 -23.10 -10.29
N ASP A 28 18.08 -24.25 -10.90
CA ASP A 28 16.91 -25.05 -10.49
C ASP A 28 17.02 -25.57 -9.04
N ALA A 29 18.23 -25.91 -8.58
CA ALA A 29 18.44 -26.43 -7.23
C ALA A 29 18.36 -25.30 -6.19
N GLU A 30 18.89 -24.12 -6.51
CA GLU A 30 18.82 -22.90 -5.71
C GLU A 30 17.40 -22.37 -5.60
N THR A 31 16.68 -22.34 -6.71
CA THR A 31 15.27 -21.93 -6.75
C THR A 31 14.41 -22.85 -5.87
N GLU A 32 14.61 -24.17 -5.99
CA GLU A 32 13.86 -25.14 -5.18
C GLU A 32 14.23 -25.04 -3.69
N TYR A 33 15.51 -24.81 -3.39
CA TYR A 33 15.98 -24.61 -2.02
C TYR A 33 15.36 -23.37 -1.38
N VAL A 34 15.40 -22.22 -2.06
CA VAL A 34 14.76 -20.99 -1.57
C VAL A 34 13.26 -21.20 -1.38
N LYS A 35 12.55 -21.82 -2.33
CA LYS A 35 11.10 -22.08 -2.21
C LYS A 35 10.72 -22.93 -0.99
N ILE A 36 11.59 -23.84 -0.56
CA ILE A 36 11.32 -24.73 0.57
C ILE A 36 11.66 -24.06 1.91
N PHE A 37 12.75 -23.29 1.95
CA PHE A 37 13.32 -22.82 3.23
C PHE A 37 13.10 -21.32 3.50
N ALA A 38 12.82 -20.51 2.47
CA ALA A 38 12.50 -19.10 2.68
C ALA A 38 11.10 -18.94 3.29
N ASN A 39 10.93 -17.86 4.04
CA ASN A 39 9.59 -17.37 4.33
C ASN A 39 8.93 -16.92 3.02
N MET A 40 7.65 -17.29 2.83
CA MET A 40 6.86 -16.89 1.66
C MET A 40 6.93 -15.39 1.38
N LYS A 41 6.87 -14.56 2.44
CA LYS A 41 6.95 -13.11 2.33
C LYS A 41 8.29 -12.62 1.80
N ASP A 42 9.39 -13.17 2.29
CA ASP A 42 10.73 -12.76 1.85
C ASP A 42 10.99 -13.19 0.41
N PHE A 43 10.47 -14.36 0.02
CA PHE A 43 10.48 -14.83 -1.36
C PHE A 43 9.68 -13.90 -2.29
N GLU A 44 8.43 -13.59 -1.95
CA GLU A 44 7.57 -12.68 -2.73
C GLU A 44 8.18 -11.28 -2.83
N LYS A 45 8.73 -10.75 -1.74
CA LYS A 45 9.44 -9.46 -1.73
C LYS A 45 10.65 -9.46 -2.66
N ALA A 46 11.47 -10.51 -2.63
CA ALA A 46 12.61 -10.63 -3.53
C ALA A 46 12.17 -10.76 -5.00
N GLN A 47 11.09 -11.49 -5.27
CA GLN A 47 10.53 -11.61 -6.62
C GLN A 47 10.03 -10.25 -7.14
N GLN A 48 9.26 -9.53 -6.33
CA GLN A 48 8.76 -8.20 -6.69
C GLN A 48 9.89 -7.19 -6.90
N LYS A 49 10.97 -7.25 -6.10
CA LYS A 49 12.16 -6.41 -6.34
C LYS A 49 12.81 -6.70 -7.69
N ALA A 50 12.92 -7.98 -8.07
CA ALA A 50 13.46 -8.39 -9.35
C ALA A 50 12.58 -7.91 -10.52
N GLU A 51 11.27 -8.11 -10.42
CA GLU A 51 10.28 -7.69 -11.43
C GLU A 51 10.24 -6.16 -11.57
N LEU A 52 10.33 -5.41 -10.46
CA LEU A 52 10.41 -3.94 -10.47
C LEU A 52 11.67 -3.47 -11.19
N LYS A 53 12.82 -4.06 -10.86
CA LYS A 53 14.13 -3.67 -11.39
C LYS A 53 14.29 -4.00 -12.87
N ASN A 54 13.77 -5.15 -13.30
CA ASN A 54 13.94 -5.66 -14.65
C ASN A 54 12.72 -5.29 -15.51
N ASP A 55 11.73 -6.18 -15.57
CA ASP A 55 10.60 -6.13 -16.49
C ASP A 55 9.83 -4.80 -16.43
N PHE A 56 9.49 -4.35 -15.23
CA PHE A 56 8.74 -3.10 -15.06
C PHE A 56 9.54 -1.88 -15.52
N SER A 57 10.82 -1.80 -15.11
CA SER A 57 11.68 -0.67 -15.48
C SER A 57 11.94 -0.63 -16.98
N GLU A 58 12.12 -1.79 -17.61
CA GLU A 58 12.30 -1.90 -19.05
C GLU A 58 11.05 -1.46 -19.81
N ASP A 59 9.86 -1.94 -19.41
CA ASP A 59 8.58 -1.55 -19.99
C ASP A 59 8.33 -0.04 -19.86
N PHE A 60 8.61 0.52 -18.68
CA PHE A 60 8.44 1.95 -18.41
C PHE A 60 9.36 2.81 -19.28
N VAL A 61 10.64 2.43 -19.41
CA VAL A 61 11.58 3.14 -20.26
C VAL A 61 11.17 3.06 -21.73
N LYS A 62 10.77 1.88 -22.23
CA LYS A 62 10.32 1.71 -23.62
C LYS A 62 9.15 2.62 -23.98
N ASP A 63 8.19 2.76 -23.07
CA ASP A 63 7.05 3.66 -23.25
C ASP A 63 7.49 5.13 -23.38
N LEU A 64 8.49 5.56 -22.62
CA LEU A 64 9.05 6.92 -22.67
C LEU A 64 9.94 7.14 -23.90
N GLU A 65 10.74 6.15 -24.28
CA GLU A 65 11.53 6.17 -25.52
C GLU A 65 10.62 6.30 -26.75
N SER A 66 9.45 5.66 -26.74
CA SER A 66 8.44 5.80 -27.80
C SER A 66 7.88 7.23 -27.93
N LYS A 67 8.03 8.04 -26.88
CA LYS A 67 7.66 9.46 -26.81
C LYS A 67 8.85 10.39 -27.04
N GLY A 68 10.03 9.84 -27.33
CA GLY A 68 11.26 10.60 -27.60
C GLY A 68 12.05 10.99 -26.34
N ILE A 69 11.73 10.43 -25.18
CA ILE A 69 12.45 10.65 -23.92
C ILE A 69 13.47 9.53 -23.74
N SER A 70 14.75 9.89 -23.67
CA SER A 70 15.84 8.94 -23.48
C SER A 70 15.96 8.48 -22.02
N ARG A 71 16.56 7.30 -21.82
CA ARG A 71 16.82 6.77 -20.48
C ARG A 71 17.68 7.70 -19.63
N ASP A 72 18.66 8.38 -20.22
CA ASP A 72 19.58 9.26 -19.49
C ASP A 72 18.86 10.47 -18.87
N GLU A 73 17.76 10.93 -19.48
CA GLU A 73 16.92 12.02 -18.95
C GLU A 73 16.11 11.61 -17.71
N LEU A 74 16.02 10.31 -17.43
CA LEU A 74 15.32 9.76 -16.27
C LEU A 74 16.25 9.49 -15.08
N GLU A 75 17.56 9.58 -15.27
CA GLU A 75 18.53 9.26 -14.23
C GLU A 75 18.39 10.23 -13.05
N GLY A 76 18.24 9.68 -11.82
CA GLY A 76 17.99 10.49 -10.63
C GLY A 76 16.52 10.88 -10.42
N MET A 77 15.62 10.52 -11.32
CA MET A 77 14.18 10.76 -11.17
C MET A 77 13.60 10.09 -9.92
N GLN A 78 12.72 10.82 -9.24
CA GLN A 78 11.91 10.31 -8.13
C GLN A 78 10.43 10.41 -8.47
N ILE A 79 9.68 9.38 -8.11
CA ILE A 79 8.22 9.34 -8.23
C ILE A 79 7.64 9.13 -6.85
N LYS A 80 6.70 10.00 -6.45
CA LYS A 80 5.92 9.86 -5.22
C LYS A 80 4.45 9.76 -5.57
N ILE A 81 3.78 8.75 -5.01
CA ILE A 81 2.35 8.53 -5.11
C ILE A 81 1.75 8.72 -3.73
N GLU A 82 1.05 9.83 -3.53
CA GLU A 82 0.33 10.12 -2.29
C GLU A 82 -0.85 9.18 -2.09
N SER A 83 -1.39 9.12 -0.89
CA SER A 83 -2.46 8.19 -0.55
C SER A 83 -3.80 8.44 -1.21
N ASN A 84 -3.99 9.67 -1.68
CA ASN A 84 -5.13 10.06 -2.50
C ASN A 84 -4.94 9.71 -4.00
N GLY A 85 -3.77 9.18 -4.37
CA GLY A 85 -3.40 8.82 -5.75
C GLY A 85 -2.72 9.92 -6.55
N ASN A 86 -2.46 11.10 -5.97
CA ASN A 86 -1.66 12.13 -6.63
C ASN A 86 -0.26 11.63 -6.92
N VAL A 87 0.20 11.87 -8.13
CA VAL A 87 1.56 11.56 -8.53
C VAL A 87 2.36 12.85 -8.60
N THR A 88 3.57 12.82 -8.05
CA THR A 88 4.56 13.87 -8.26
C THR A 88 5.84 13.26 -8.78
N VAL A 89 6.45 13.92 -9.75
CA VAL A 89 7.73 13.53 -10.33
C VAL A 89 8.74 14.63 -10.04
N SER A 90 9.93 14.25 -9.60
CA SER A 90 11.06 15.16 -9.36
C SER A 90 12.37 14.53 -9.83
N GLY A 91 13.48 15.26 -9.74
CA GLY A 91 14.79 14.77 -10.21
C GLY A 91 15.01 14.86 -11.73
N ILE A 92 14.01 15.28 -12.50
CA ILE A 92 14.14 15.60 -13.93
C ILE A 92 14.20 17.13 -14.08
N GLU A 93 15.24 17.63 -14.75
CA GLU A 93 15.43 19.07 -15.00
C GLU A 93 14.42 19.63 -16.01
N ASP A 94 14.19 18.91 -17.10
CA ASP A 94 13.26 19.31 -18.14
C ASP A 94 11.80 19.17 -17.66
N LYS A 95 11.08 20.30 -17.71
CA LYS A 95 9.70 20.37 -17.24
C LYS A 95 8.73 19.56 -18.12
N GLU A 96 8.91 19.60 -19.44
CA GLU A 96 8.04 18.90 -20.39
C GLU A 96 8.22 17.39 -20.24
N VAL A 97 9.46 16.92 -20.12
CA VAL A 97 9.76 15.51 -19.82
C VAL A 97 9.11 15.10 -18.50
N ARG A 98 9.30 15.88 -17.44
CA ARG A 98 8.69 15.61 -16.13
C ARG A 98 7.16 15.50 -16.17
N GLU A 99 6.49 16.39 -16.90
CA GLU A 99 5.03 16.36 -17.06
C GLU A 99 4.56 15.12 -17.84
N GLN A 100 5.29 14.74 -18.90
CA GLN A 100 4.98 13.51 -19.66
C GLN A 100 5.17 12.25 -18.83
N VAL A 101 6.23 12.18 -18.03
CA VAL A 101 6.47 11.09 -17.08
C VAL A 101 5.36 11.01 -16.05
N GLN A 102 5.01 12.13 -15.42
CA GLN A 102 3.95 12.17 -14.41
C GLN A 102 2.63 11.64 -14.99
N LYS A 103 2.25 12.13 -16.17
CA LYS A 103 1.04 11.70 -16.86
C LYS A 103 1.07 10.20 -17.18
N LEU A 104 2.21 9.67 -17.64
CA LEU A 104 2.35 8.24 -17.92
C LEU A 104 2.14 7.39 -16.65
N VAL A 105 2.68 7.84 -15.52
CA VAL A 105 2.50 7.16 -14.24
C VAL A 105 1.03 7.19 -13.81
N GLU A 106 0.40 8.37 -13.84
CA GLU A 106 -1.02 8.56 -13.50
C GLU A 106 -1.95 7.66 -14.34
N GLU A 107 -1.70 7.58 -15.65
CA GLU A 107 -2.60 6.89 -16.59
C GLU A 107 -2.37 5.37 -16.66
N LYS A 108 -1.13 4.89 -16.45
CA LYS A 108 -0.76 3.49 -16.74
C LYS A 108 -0.11 2.73 -15.58
N TYR A 109 0.71 3.38 -14.76
CA TYR A 109 1.61 2.66 -13.85
C TYR A 109 1.31 2.83 -12.36
N SER A 110 0.52 3.83 -11.95
CA SER A 110 0.27 4.17 -10.54
C SER A 110 -0.18 2.98 -9.69
N ASP A 111 -1.13 2.18 -10.18
CA ASP A 111 -1.64 1.02 -9.44
C ASP A 111 -0.59 -0.10 -9.29
N ARG A 112 0.19 -0.39 -10.35
CA ARG A 112 1.26 -1.38 -10.30
C ARG A 112 2.41 -0.93 -9.40
N MET A 113 2.77 0.34 -9.47
CA MET A 113 3.77 0.93 -8.57
C MET A 113 3.30 0.82 -7.12
N TYR A 114 2.07 1.22 -6.81
CA TYR A 114 1.52 1.03 -5.47
C TYR A 114 1.62 -0.42 -4.97
N GLN A 115 1.29 -1.41 -5.81
CA GLN A 115 1.45 -2.83 -5.47
C GLN A 115 2.91 -3.19 -5.12
N TYR A 116 3.87 -2.79 -5.95
CA TYR A 116 5.29 -3.00 -5.66
C TYR A 116 5.71 -2.33 -4.36
N TYR A 117 5.28 -1.09 -4.09
CA TYR A 117 5.60 -0.43 -2.84
C TYR A 117 5.08 -1.25 -1.65
N THR A 118 3.81 -1.66 -1.66
CA THR A 118 3.20 -2.37 -0.53
C THR A 118 3.83 -3.74 -0.25
N GLY A 119 4.37 -4.43 -1.26
CA GLY A 119 5.03 -5.72 -1.06
C GLY A 119 6.55 -5.64 -0.86
N ILE A 120 7.19 -4.51 -1.21
CA ILE A 120 8.64 -4.32 -1.05
C ILE A 120 8.99 -3.49 0.19
N ALA A 121 8.23 -2.44 0.51
CA ALA A 121 8.50 -1.55 1.61
C ALA A 121 8.37 -2.28 2.96
N ASP A 122 9.40 -2.20 3.79
CA ASP A 122 9.41 -2.85 5.10
C ASP A 122 8.40 -2.22 6.05
N SER A 123 8.20 -0.91 5.94
CA SER A 123 7.21 -0.18 6.74
C SER A 123 5.79 -0.71 6.57
N VAL A 124 5.41 -1.17 5.37
CA VAL A 124 4.09 -1.72 5.08
C VAL A 124 4.08 -3.24 5.25
N GLY A 125 5.10 -3.93 4.71
CA GLY A 125 5.16 -5.38 4.72
C GLY A 125 5.23 -5.97 6.13
N ASN A 126 5.82 -5.27 7.10
CA ASN A 126 5.97 -5.74 8.48
C ASN A 126 4.80 -5.41 9.40
N LEU A 127 3.73 -4.79 8.89
CA LEU A 127 2.53 -4.52 9.69
C LEU A 127 1.80 -5.80 10.08
N THR A 128 1.15 -5.77 11.24
CA THR A 128 0.18 -6.81 11.61
C THR A 128 -1.06 -6.72 10.74
N SER A 129 -1.86 -7.78 10.67
CA SER A 129 -3.04 -7.82 9.78
C SER A 129 -4.03 -6.69 10.03
N ASN A 130 -4.31 -6.32 11.29
CA ASN A 130 -5.26 -5.23 11.60
C ASN A 130 -4.72 -3.87 11.18
N THR A 131 -3.44 -3.61 11.47
CA THR A 131 -2.79 -2.34 11.14
C THR A 131 -2.57 -2.21 9.63
N TRP A 132 -2.23 -3.32 8.96
CA TRP A 132 -2.13 -3.39 7.51
C TRP A 132 -3.47 -3.11 6.84
N GLN A 133 -4.56 -3.74 7.30
CA GLN A 133 -5.90 -3.51 6.75
C GLN A 133 -6.33 -2.06 6.93
N TYR A 134 -6.06 -1.46 8.10
CA TYR A 134 -6.39 -0.06 8.31
C TYR A 134 -5.62 0.88 7.38
N ALA A 135 -4.31 0.67 7.23
CA ALA A 135 -3.48 1.46 6.33
C ALA A 135 -3.93 1.33 4.86
N THR A 136 -4.26 0.12 4.40
CA THR A 136 -4.69 -0.10 3.01
C THR A 136 -6.12 0.39 2.75
N ASP A 137 -7.05 0.24 3.71
CA ASP A 137 -8.40 0.80 3.64
C ASP A 137 -8.34 2.32 3.48
N VAL A 138 -7.48 3.01 4.25
CA VAL A 138 -7.29 4.47 4.15
C VAL A 138 -6.88 4.87 2.74
N GLN A 139 -5.92 4.15 2.14
CA GLN A 139 -5.43 4.42 0.78
C GLN A 139 -6.53 4.20 -0.26
N GLU A 140 -7.24 3.06 -0.19
CA GLU A 140 -8.32 2.73 -1.13
C GLU A 140 -9.47 3.73 -1.05
N VAL A 141 -9.89 4.09 0.17
CA VAL A 141 -10.97 5.06 0.40
C VAL A 141 -10.58 6.45 -0.08
N ARG A 142 -9.37 6.93 0.21
CA ARG A 142 -8.92 8.26 -0.25
C ARG A 142 -8.92 8.35 -1.78
N ARG A 143 -8.34 7.36 -2.47
CA ARG A 143 -8.35 7.28 -3.94
C ARG A 143 -9.76 7.23 -4.51
N TYR A 144 -10.63 6.42 -3.90
CA TYR A 144 -12.02 6.33 -4.34
C TYR A 144 -12.77 7.65 -4.18
N LEU A 145 -12.68 8.27 -2.99
CA LEU A 145 -13.36 9.54 -2.71
C LEU A 145 -12.84 10.65 -3.60
N LYS A 146 -11.52 10.73 -3.84
CA LYS A 146 -10.94 11.68 -4.79
C LYS A 146 -11.44 11.43 -6.21
N GLY A 147 -11.43 10.19 -6.69
CA GLY A 147 -11.94 9.86 -8.02
C GLY A 147 -13.43 10.19 -8.20
N VAL A 148 -14.22 10.07 -7.13
CA VAL A 148 -15.64 10.43 -7.15
C VAL A 148 -15.84 11.94 -7.07
N THR A 149 -15.15 12.64 -6.19
CA THR A 149 -15.45 14.04 -5.84
C THR A 149 -14.59 15.05 -6.60
N GLY A 150 -13.38 14.66 -7.01
CA GLY A 150 -12.33 15.54 -7.49
C GLY A 150 -11.53 16.21 -6.37
N GLU A 151 -11.84 15.91 -5.10
CA GLU A 151 -11.32 16.62 -3.93
C GLU A 151 -10.67 15.66 -2.93
N ASP A 152 -9.72 16.17 -2.16
CA ASP A 152 -9.12 15.43 -1.05
C ASP A 152 -10.01 15.54 0.20
N ILE A 153 -10.70 14.43 0.49
CA ILE A 153 -11.67 14.36 1.59
C ILE A 153 -10.96 13.91 2.87
N SER A 154 -11.04 14.73 3.92
CA SER A 154 -10.56 14.32 5.25
C SER A 154 -11.40 13.18 5.80
N LEU A 155 -10.73 12.11 6.26
CA LEU A 155 -11.36 10.94 6.86
C LEU A 155 -11.56 11.09 8.37
N GLU A 156 -10.98 12.11 9.01
CA GLU A 156 -11.03 12.33 10.46
C GLU A 156 -12.44 12.67 10.96
N ASN A 157 -13.17 13.46 10.17
CA ASN A 157 -14.48 13.99 10.55
C ASN A 157 -15.66 13.10 10.12
N LEU A 158 -15.38 11.89 9.64
CA LEU A 158 -16.42 10.95 9.24
C LEU A 158 -17.03 10.27 10.47
N TYR A 159 -18.33 10.02 10.43
CA TYR A 159 -19.05 9.41 11.54
C TYR A 159 -20.18 8.51 11.06
N LEU A 160 -20.58 7.54 11.89
CA LEU A 160 -21.76 6.72 11.64
C LEU A 160 -23.00 7.38 12.22
N THR A 161 -24.04 7.48 11.39
CA THR A 161 -25.37 7.91 11.82
C THR A 161 -26.12 6.76 12.52
N PRO A 162 -27.18 7.05 13.30
CA PRO A 162 -27.97 6.00 13.95
C PRO A 162 -28.62 4.99 12.98
N ASP A 163 -28.88 5.38 11.73
CA ASP A 163 -29.40 4.52 10.68
C ASP A 163 -28.29 3.80 9.87
N GLY A 164 -27.05 3.82 10.35
CA GLY A 164 -25.92 3.07 9.79
C GLY A 164 -25.33 3.67 8.50
N LYS A 165 -25.59 4.95 8.22
CA LYS A 165 -25.02 5.66 7.07
C LYS A 165 -23.74 6.39 7.47
N ILE A 166 -22.90 6.66 6.47
CA ILE A 166 -21.68 7.46 6.63
C ILE A 166 -22.05 8.95 6.54
N GLY A 167 -21.84 9.69 7.63
CA GLY A 167 -21.92 11.14 7.72
C GLY A 167 -20.56 11.82 7.52
N GLY A 168 -20.59 13.12 7.21
CA GLY A 168 -19.38 13.93 6.95
C GLY A 168 -18.86 13.90 5.52
N LEU A 169 -19.43 13.06 4.65
CA LEU A 169 -19.08 13.01 3.22
C LEU A 169 -19.72 14.16 2.43
N PRO A 170 -19.06 14.69 1.38
CA PRO A 170 -19.70 15.58 0.40
C PRO A 170 -20.90 14.91 -0.27
N GLU A 171 -21.89 15.70 -0.69
CA GLU A 171 -23.17 15.18 -1.21
C GLU A 171 -23.00 14.13 -2.32
N LYS A 172 -22.07 14.36 -3.26
CA LYS A 172 -21.78 13.42 -4.36
C LYS A 172 -21.33 12.05 -3.84
N ALA A 173 -20.37 12.02 -2.92
CA ALA A 173 -19.88 10.78 -2.32
C ALA A 173 -20.94 10.15 -1.41
N ALA A 174 -21.62 10.95 -0.59
CA ALA A 174 -22.68 10.47 0.30
C ALA A 174 -23.82 9.80 -0.47
N ASN A 175 -24.21 10.35 -1.62
CA ASN A 175 -25.23 9.76 -2.47
C ASN A 175 -24.81 8.39 -3.03
N LEU A 176 -23.56 8.26 -3.47
CA LEU A 176 -23.04 6.98 -3.99
C LEU A 176 -22.91 5.94 -2.87
N ILE A 177 -22.23 6.28 -1.78
CA ILE A 177 -21.93 5.34 -0.69
C ILE A 177 -23.19 4.90 0.07
N ASN A 178 -24.11 5.83 0.36
CA ASN A 178 -25.24 5.52 1.24
C ASN A 178 -26.51 5.08 0.51
N LYS A 179 -26.65 5.34 -0.80
CA LYS A 179 -27.89 5.06 -1.54
C LYS A 179 -27.76 3.96 -2.58
N THR A 180 -26.55 3.68 -3.08
CA THR A 180 -26.36 2.57 -4.02
C THR A 180 -26.48 1.24 -3.29
N LYS A 181 -27.18 0.30 -3.92
CA LYS A 181 -27.34 -1.08 -3.44
C LYS A 181 -26.76 -2.03 -4.48
N ASP A 182 -26.41 -3.24 -4.04
CA ASP A 182 -25.99 -4.35 -4.90
C ASP A 182 -24.77 -4.04 -5.79
N ASN A 183 -23.87 -3.18 -5.31
CA ASN A 183 -22.61 -2.88 -5.98
C ASN A 183 -21.43 -3.30 -5.10
N ALA A 184 -20.76 -4.40 -5.48
CA ALA A 184 -19.68 -5.00 -4.70
C ALA A 184 -18.46 -4.08 -4.49
N LYS A 185 -18.23 -3.08 -5.34
CA LYS A 185 -17.16 -2.10 -5.10
C LYS A 185 -17.60 -1.08 -4.05
N ILE A 186 -18.82 -0.56 -4.15
CA ILE A 186 -19.35 0.43 -3.20
C ILE A 186 -19.51 -0.18 -1.81
N GLU A 187 -20.01 -1.42 -1.69
CA GLU A 187 -20.12 -2.10 -0.39
C GLU A 187 -18.73 -2.28 0.26
N ARG A 188 -17.70 -2.68 -0.51
CA ARG A 188 -16.33 -2.76 0.01
C ARG A 188 -15.80 -1.41 0.52
N ILE A 189 -16.00 -0.33 -0.24
CA ILE A 189 -15.60 1.02 0.20
C ILE A 189 -16.38 1.45 1.44
N LYS A 190 -17.66 1.10 1.54
CA LYS A 190 -18.50 1.39 2.70
C LYS A 190 -18.01 0.64 3.95
N ASP A 191 -17.68 -0.64 3.81
CA ASP A 191 -17.11 -1.45 4.89
C ASP A 191 -15.75 -0.89 5.34
N ALA A 192 -14.88 -0.52 4.40
CA ALA A 192 -13.62 0.16 4.69
C ALA A 192 -13.83 1.50 5.42
N LEU A 193 -14.80 2.31 5.00
CA LEU A 193 -15.18 3.55 5.69
C LEU A 193 -15.67 3.29 7.13
N ILE A 194 -16.48 2.25 7.34
CA ILE A 194 -16.95 1.84 8.68
C ILE A 194 -15.74 1.45 9.55
N ASN A 195 -14.83 0.64 9.02
CA ASN A 195 -13.62 0.22 9.71
C ASN A 195 -12.74 1.41 10.08
N ILE A 196 -12.52 2.35 9.15
CA ILE A 196 -11.75 3.57 9.38
C ILE A 196 -12.39 4.41 10.49
N ILE A 197 -13.72 4.61 10.47
CA ILE A 197 -14.41 5.37 11.53
C ILE A 197 -14.24 4.69 12.89
N GLY A 198 -14.33 3.35 12.93
CA GLY A 198 -14.07 2.57 14.14
C GLY A 198 -12.64 2.74 14.63
N HIS A 199 -11.66 2.55 13.75
CA HIS A 199 -10.24 2.68 14.07
C HIS A 199 -9.86 4.11 14.47
N ASN A 200 -10.42 5.15 13.87
CA ASN A 200 -10.18 6.55 14.27
C ASN A 200 -10.57 6.79 15.74
N ARG A 201 -11.65 6.15 16.21
CA ARG A 201 -12.07 6.24 17.63
C ARG A 201 -11.08 5.55 18.56
N THR A 202 -10.55 4.39 18.14
CA THR A 202 -9.59 3.60 18.91
C THR A 202 -8.17 4.20 18.87
N SER A 203 -7.76 4.73 17.71
CA SER A 203 -6.45 5.33 17.48
C SER A 203 -6.33 6.68 18.16
N GLY A 204 -7.43 7.40 18.39
CA GLY A 204 -7.47 8.65 19.15
C GLY A 204 -6.54 9.70 18.57
N ASP A 205 -5.56 10.13 19.37
CA ASP A 205 -4.56 11.14 19.01
C ASP A 205 -3.42 10.66 18.10
N LEU A 206 -3.34 9.36 17.80
CA LEU A 206 -2.29 8.83 16.92
C LEU A 206 -2.49 9.21 15.45
N GLY A 207 -3.72 9.61 15.07
CA GLY A 207 -4.06 9.96 13.71
C GLY A 207 -4.34 8.76 12.81
N ILE A 208 -4.41 9.04 11.51
CA ILE A 208 -4.76 8.07 10.46
C ILE A 208 -3.46 7.59 9.80
N PRO A 209 -3.22 6.27 9.71
CA PRO A 209 -2.02 5.73 9.08
C PRO A 209 -2.02 6.08 7.59
N ASP A 210 -1.07 6.92 7.23
CA ASP A 210 -0.88 7.44 5.89
C ASP A 210 0.57 7.23 5.46
N PHE A 211 0.75 6.84 4.20
CA PHE A 211 2.06 6.62 3.60
C PHE A 211 2.05 7.05 2.13
N THR A 212 3.22 7.45 1.66
CA THR A 212 3.49 7.81 0.26
C THR A 212 4.32 6.70 -0.36
N SER A 213 3.87 6.17 -1.50
CA SER A 213 4.69 5.22 -2.26
C SER A 213 5.77 5.98 -3.01
N GLU A 214 7.04 5.75 -2.66
CA GLU A 214 8.17 6.48 -3.25
C GLU A 214 9.14 5.55 -3.97
N PHE A 215 9.61 6.01 -5.13
CA PHE A 215 10.47 5.28 -6.04
C PHE A 215 11.59 6.16 -6.53
N GLN A 216 12.79 5.59 -6.61
CA GLN A 216 13.96 6.19 -7.23
C GLN A 216 14.29 5.43 -8.51
N PHE A 217 14.48 6.15 -9.60
CA PHE A 217 15.09 5.62 -10.82
C PHE A 217 16.57 5.96 -10.83
N SER A 218 17.41 4.93 -10.94
CA SER A 218 18.86 5.09 -11.06
C SER A 218 19.49 3.86 -11.70
N ASN A 219 20.60 4.05 -12.40
CA ASN A 219 21.28 2.99 -13.14
C ASN A 219 20.33 2.24 -14.09
N GLY A 220 19.38 2.97 -14.70
CA GLY A 220 18.42 2.41 -15.64
C GLY A 220 17.28 1.57 -15.04
N ALA A 221 17.10 1.57 -13.72
CA ALA A 221 16.04 0.80 -13.06
C ALA A 221 15.41 1.51 -11.86
N PHE A 222 14.19 1.10 -11.54
CA PHE A 222 13.49 1.53 -10.33
C PHE A 222 13.91 0.74 -9.09
N SER A 223 13.85 1.43 -7.96
CA SER A 223 13.90 0.86 -6.62
C SER A 223 12.88 1.57 -5.73
N VAL A 224 12.36 0.85 -4.73
CA VAL A 224 11.50 1.44 -3.69
C VAL A 224 12.36 2.22 -2.71
N ALA A 225 11.97 3.47 -2.44
CA ALA A 225 12.49 4.25 -1.33
C ALA A 225 11.43 4.25 -0.21
N ASP A 226 11.65 3.45 0.83
CA ASP A 226 10.69 3.29 1.92
C ASP A 226 10.65 4.56 2.79
N SER A 227 9.55 5.30 2.68
CA SER A 227 9.32 6.55 3.42
C SER A 227 8.55 6.35 4.71
N GLY A 228 8.07 5.13 4.97
CA GLY A 228 7.32 4.82 6.18
C GLY A 228 5.98 5.53 6.31
N PHE A 229 5.53 5.61 7.56
CA PHE A 229 4.30 6.27 7.97
C PHE A 229 4.62 7.51 8.78
N THR A 230 3.73 8.51 8.70
CA THR A 230 3.82 9.71 9.55
C THR A 230 3.37 9.46 10.99
N VAL A 231 2.63 8.38 11.24
CA VAL A 231 2.10 8.00 12.55
C VAL A 231 2.95 6.90 13.21
N ASP A 232 2.93 6.85 14.54
CA ASP A 232 3.57 5.77 15.30
C ASP A 232 2.78 4.45 15.13
N MET A 233 3.18 3.66 14.13
CA MET A 233 2.54 2.40 13.79
C MET A 233 2.62 1.36 14.91
N ALA A 234 3.66 1.39 15.75
CA ALA A 234 3.79 0.46 16.87
C ALA A 234 2.87 0.84 18.04
N ALA A 235 2.65 2.14 18.28
CA ALA A 235 1.61 2.60 19.20
C ALA A 235 0.20 2.31 18.66
N LEU A 236 -0.01 2.50 17.35
CA LEU A 236 -1.29 2.22 16.70
C LEU A 236 -1.64 0.74 16.82
N ASP A 237 -0.69 -0.14 16.50
CA ASP A 237 -0.86 -1.59 16.59
C ASP A 237 -1.26 -2.05 18.00
N ARG A 238 -0.65 -1.47 19.04
CA ARG A 238 -0.99 -1.75 20.43
C ARG A 238 -2.41 -1.33 20.82
N ARG A 239 -2.96 -0.28 20.19
CA ARG A 239 -4.35 0.16 20.43
C ARG A 239 -5.36 -0.70 19.66
N LEU A 240 -4.98 -1.20 18.48
CA LEU A 240 -5.83 -2.04 17.64
C LEU A 240 -5.79 -3.52 18.01
N THR A 241 -4.77 -3.96 18.75
CA THR A 241 -4.66 -5.34 19.24
C THR A 241 -5.39 -5.48 20.58
N PRO A 242 -6.40 -6.36 20.69
CA PRO A 242 -7.10 -6.60 21.96
C PRO A 242 -6.12 -7.10 23.02
N GLN A 243 -6.02 -6.40 24.15
CA GLN A 243 -5.22 -6.87 25.28
C GLN A 243 -5.95 -8.03 25.98
N PRO A 244 -5.28 -9.12 26.37
CA PRO A 244 -5.92 -10.28 27.01
C PRO A 244 -6.58 -9.98 28.37
N HIS A 245 -6.41 -8.77 28.91
CA HIS A 245 -7.03 -8.32 30.15
C HIS A 245 -8.22 -7.37 29.96
N ASP A 246 -8.51 -6.94 28.73
CA ASP A 246 -9.70 -6.14 28.45
C ASP A 246 -10.83 -7.08 28.05
N ASN A 247 -11.76 -7.26 29.01
CA ASN A 247 -13.02 -7.96 28.80
C ASN A 247 -13.73 -7.33 27.57
N MET A 248 -13.68 -8.01 26.42
CA MET A 248 -14.28 -7.58 25.15
C MET A 248 -15.82 -7.38 25.18
N TYR A 249 -16.45 -7.57 26.34
CA TYR A 249 -17.88 -7.40 26.59
C TYR A 249 -18.22 -6.27 27.59
N SER A 250 -17.23 -5.55 28.13
CA SER A 250 -17.46 -4.45 29.10
C SER A 250 -18.38 -3.38 28.53
N ASP A 251 -18.12 -2.93 27.31
CA ASP A 251 -18.75 -1.72 26.77
C ASP A 251 -19.99 -2.03 25.91
N MET A 252 -20.28 -3.32 25.67
CA MET A 252 -21.40 -3.74 24.81
C MET A 252 -22.73 -3.84 25.57
N TYR A 253 -22.71 -3.80 26.91
CA TYR A 253 -23.90 -3.93 27.75
C TYR A 253 -23.91 -2.98 28.96
N GLU A 254 -23.58 -1.70 28.80
CA GLU A 254 -24.06 -0.69 29.77
C GLU A 254 -25.53 -0.33 29.51
N TYR A 255 -26.43 -1.30 29.69
CA TYR A 255 -27.85 -0.98 29.91
C TYR A 255 -28.03 -0.56 31.37
N SER A 256 -27.90 0.75 31.61
CA SER A 256 -28.26 1.35 32.90
C SER A 256 -29.78 1.31 33.09
N PHE A 257 -30.28 0.26 33.77
CA PHE A 257 -31.65 0.29 34.30
C PHE A 257 -31.72 1.34 35.41
N ARG A 258 -32.44 2.44 35.16
CA ARG A 258 -32.88 3.34 36.23
C ARG A 258 -33.77 2.54 37.18
N LYS A 259 -33.29 2.34 38.41
CA LYS A 259 -34.16 1.93 39.53
C LYS A 259 -35.21 3.01 39.73
N VAL A 260 -36.46 2.70 39.39
CA VAL A 260 -37.62 3.43 39.88
C VAL A 260 -37.92 2.85 41.25
N LEU A 261 -37.86 3.70 42.28
CA LEU A 261 -38.25 3.42 43.66
C LEU A 261 -39.75 3.17 43.77
#